data_AF-A0A378R1Y2-F1
#
_entry.id   AF-A0A378R1Y2-F1
#
_cell.length_a   1.000
_cell.length_b   1.000
_cell.length_c   1.000
_cell.angle_alpha   90.00
_cell.angle_beta   90.00
_cell.angle_gamma   90.00
#
_symmetry.space_group_name_H-M   'P 1'
#
loop_
_entity.id
_entity.type
_entity.pdbx_description
1 polymer ?
#
loop_
_entity_poly.entity_id
_entity_poly.type
_entity_poly.pdbx_seq_one_letter_code
_entity_poly.pdbx_strand_id
1 'polypeptide(L)'
;MLGIVLIGQTELATKLAENNPTVREVVQRCEIATLEPLTDGKLAGYLKHKFERAGGDIKQILDESALDAISQRLTVKSRTKAGTHEHSLLYPLAVNNLVAHAMNETVYLGFDKVDGDIIKSI
;
A
#
# COMPACT_ATOMS: atom_id res chain seq x y z
N MET A 1 7.25 29.64 13.22
CA MET A 1 5.89 29.13 12.99
C MET A 1 5.85 27.67 13.34
N LEU A 2 4.78 27.20 13.96
CA LEU A 2 4.55 25.80 14.30
C LEU A 2 3.50 25.23 13.35
N GLY A 3 3.84 24.15 12.64
CA GLY A 3 2.89 23.36 11.86
C GLY A 3 2.49 22.12 12.66
N ILE A 4 1.21 21.78 12.65
CA ILE A 4 0.69 20.57 13.29
C ILE A 4 0.20 19.65 12.17
N VAL A 5 0.73 18.43 12.11
CA VAL A 5 0.27 17.38 11.19
C VAL A 5 -0.35 16.28 12.02
N LEU A 6 -1.65 16.03 11.80
CA LEU A 6 -2.38 14.95 12.44
C LEU A 6 -2.43 13.75 11.50
N ILE A 7 -1.90 12.61 11.94
CA ILE A 7 -1.92 11.35 11.17
C ILE A 7 -2.72 10.34 11.96
N GLY A 8 -3.70 9.71 11.31
CA GLY A 8 -4.55 8.71 11.93
C GLY A 8 -5.28 7.87 10.91
N GLN A 9 -6.04 6.90 11.43
CA GLN A 9 -6.94 6.07 10.64
C GLN A 9 -8.24 6.81 10.33
N THR A 10 -9.16 6.18 9.60
CA THR A 10 -10.42 6.79 9.16
C THR A 10 -11.30 7.26 10.32
N GLU A 11 -11.16 6.67 11.50
CA GLU A 11 -11.82 7.08 12.74
C GLU A 11 -11.44 8.49 13.18
N LEU A 12 -10.22 8.95 12.84
CA LEU A 12 -9.80 10.31 13.13
C LEU A 12 -10.63 11.32 12.31
N ALA A 13 -10.94 11.01 11.05
CA ALA A 13 -11.80 11.85 10.22
C ALA A 13 -13.22 11.94 10.81
N THR A 14 -13.75 10.85 11.38
CA THR A 14 -15.04 10.87 12.09
C THR A 14 -14.99 11.72 13.35
N LYS A 15 -13.90 11.64 14.13
CA LYS A 15 -13.72 12.46 15.34
C LYS A 15 -13.56 13.94 15.00
N LEU A 16 -12.96 14.25 13.86
CA LEU A 16 -12.76 15.59 13.31
C LEU A 16 -13.88 15.97 12.33
N ALA A 17 -15.09 15.44 12.50
CA ALA A 17 -16.21 15.82 11.65
C ALA A 17 -16.74 17.22 12.01
N GLU A 18 -17.04 18.05 11.01
CA GLU A 18 -17.55 19.42 11.20
C GLU A 18 -18.90 19.48 11.93
N ASN A 19 -19.66 18.38 11.88
CA ASN A 19 -20.95 18.26 12.57
C ASN A 19 -20.79 18.09 14.10
N ASN A 20 -19.57 17.88 14.61
CA ASN A 20 -19.28 17.87 16.04
C ASN A 20 -18.98 19.31 16.52
N PRO A 21 -19.90 19.97 17.26
CA PRO A 21 -19.74 21.37 17.65
C PRO A 21 -18.49 21.64 18.50
N THR A 22 -18.01 20.62 19.22
CA THR A 22 -16.88 20.70 20.15
C THR A 22 -15.54 20.94 19.44
N VAL A 23 -15.42 20.52 18.17
CA VAL A 23 -14.16 20.58 17.40
C VAL A 23 -14.28 21.34 16.09
N ARG A 24 -15.49 21.83 15.76
CA ARG A 24 -15.82 22.50 14.49
C ARG A 24 -14.86 23.63 14.11
N GLU A 25 -14.49 24.49 15.07
CA GLU A 25 -13.61 25.64 14.79
C GLU A 25 -12.19 25.23 14.39
N VAL A 26 -11.71 24.10 14.92
CA VAL A 26 -10.39 23.55 14.59
C VAL A 26 -10.43 22.87 13.23
N VAL A 27 -11.45 22.03 13.00
CA VAL A 27 -11.62 21.27 11.75
C VAL A 27 -11.73 22.19 10.54
N GLN A 28 -12.47 23.29 10.65
CA GLN A 28 -12.62 24.28 9.56
C GLN A 28 -11.30 24.94 9.13
N ARG A 29 -10.24 24.84 9.95
CA ARG A 29 -8.91 25.36 9.65
C ARG A 29 -7.93 24.25 9.24
N CYS A 30 -8.36 23.00 9.25
CA CYS A 30 -7.55 21.86 8.86
C CYS A 30 -7.79 21.52 7.39
N GLU A 31 -6.72 21.26 6.66
CA GLU A 31 -6.81 20.59 5.36
C GLU A 31 -6.77 19.08 5.59
N ILE A 32 -7.79 18.38 5.11
CA ILE A 32 -7.86 16.91 5.21
C ILE A 32 -7.34 16.34 3.90
N ALA A 33 -6.23 15.62 3.98
CA ALA A 33 -5.69 14.83 2.88
C ALA A 33 -5.84 13.34 3.20
N THR A 34 -6.59 12.62 2.37
CA THR A 34 -6.70 11.16 2.45
C THR A 34 -5.57 10.54 1.64
N LEU A 35 -4.81 9.65 2.26
CA LEU A 35 -3.80 8.87 1.56
C LEU A 35 -4.46 7.74 0.80
N GLU A 36 -4.41 7.82 -0.52
CA GLU A 36 -4.88 6.78 -1.42
C GLU A 36 -3.85 5.63 -1.55
N PRO A 37 -4.26 4.44 -2.02
CA PRO A 37 -3.34 3.36 -2.35
C PRO A 37 -2.32 3.83 -3.40
N LEU A 38 -1.22 3.08 -3.57
CA LEU A 38 -0.30 3.33 -4.68
C LEU A 38 -1.03 3.09 -6.02
N THR A 39 -1.35 4.17 -6.72
CA THR A 39 -1.95 4.16 -8.07
C THR A 39 -0.88 4.36 -9.16
N ASP A 40 -1.30 4.19 -10.42
CA ASP A 40 -0.56 4.64 -11.62
C ASP A 40 0.87 4.08 -11.76
N GLY A 41 1.08 2.82 -11.40
CA GLY A 41 2.38 2.15 -11.55
C GLY A 41 3.45 2.62 -10.55
N LYS A 42 3.08 3.39 -9.51
CA LYS A 42 4.02 3.86 -8.47
C LYS A 42 4.59 2.73 -7.60
N LEU A 43 4.04 1.51 -7.67
CA LEU A 43 4.51 0.34 -6.93
C LEU A 43 6.01 0.07 -7.16
N ALA A 44 6.45 0.07 -8.42
CA ALA A 44 7.85 -0.19 -8.75
C ALA A 44 8.79 0.87 -8.15
N GLY A 45 8.39 2.14 -8.24
CA GLY A 45 9.14 3.26 -7.65
C GLY A 45 9.19 3.20 -6.13
N TYR A 46 8.06 2.85 -5.49
CA TYR A 46 7.97 2.67 -4.04
C TYR A 46 8.89 1.55 -3.55
N LEU A 47 8.83 0.37 -4.18
CA LEU A 47 9.67 -0.76 -3.79
C LEU A 47 11.15 -0.48 -4.04
N LYS A 48 11.50 0.12 -5.19
CA LYS A 48 12.87 0.55 -5.48
C LYS A 48 13.40 1.46 -4.38
N HIS A 49 12.66 2.53 -4.04
CA HIS A 49 13.06 3.45 -2.97
C HIS A 49 13.25 2.73 -1.63
N LYS A 50 12.35 1.80 -1.29
CA LYS A 50 12.41 1.06 -0.04
C LYS A 50 13.64 0.15 0.04
N PHE A 51 13.95 -0.58 -1.02
CA PHE A 51 15.13 -1.45 -1.05
C PHE A 51 16.42 -0.64 -1.02
N GLU A 52 16.50 0.45 -1.76
CA GLU A 52 17.66 1.36 -1.73
C GLU A 52 17.90 1.93 -0.32
N ARG A 53 16.83 2.28 0.39
CA ARG A 53 16.90 2.72 1.80
C ARG A 53 17.45 1.66 2.75
N ALA A 54 17.26 0.38 2.42
CA ALA A 54 17.82 -0.75 3.17
C ALA A 54 19.21 -1.19 2.64
N GLY A 55 19.76 -0.52 1.63
CA GLY A 55 21.03 -0.86 1.01
C GLY A 55 20.96 -2.02 0.01
N GLY A 56 19.76 -2.43 -0.40
CA GLY A 56 19.54 -3.50 -1.38
C GLY A 56 19.12 -2.98 -2.76
N ASP A 57 19.27 -3.82 -3.78
CA ASP A 57 18.74 -3.57 -5.12
C ASP A 57 17.52 -4.46 -5.37
N ILE A 58 16.40 -3.84 -5.73
CA ILE A 58 15.16 -4.55 -6.07
C ILE A 58 15.39 -5.61 -7.16
N LYS A 59 16.28 -5.36 -8.14
CA LYS A 59 16.55 -6.29 -9.24
C LYS A 59 17.26 -7.57 -8.82
N GLN A 60 17.91 -7.55 -7.65
CA GLN A 60 18.54 -8.73 -7.07
C GLN A 60 17.54 -9.60 -6.32
N ILE A 61 16.37 -9.06 -5.96
CA ILE A 61 15.41 -9.69 -5.05
C ILE A 61 14.12 -10.06 -5.76
N LEU A 62 13.60 -9.20 -6.64
CA LEU A 62 12.39 -9.43 -7.44
C LEU A 62 12.75 -9.56 -8.91
N ASP A 63 12.09 -10.47 -9.61
CA ASP A 63 12.09 -10.52 -11.06
C ASP A 63 11.08 -9.50 -11.66
N GLU A 64 11.00 -9.45 -13.00
CA GLU A 64 10.07 -8.55 -13.69
C GLU A 64 8.60 -8.99 -13.51
N SER A 65 8.33 -10.28 -13.31
CA SER A 65 6.97 -10.82 -13.21
C SER A 65 6.32 -10.61 -11.83
N ALA A 66 7.13 -10.43 -10.79
CA ALA A 66 6.68 -10.23 -9.41
C ALA A 66 5.91 -8.92 -9.22
N LEU A 67 6.28 -7.84 -9.91
CA LEU A 67 5.61 -6.54 -9.78
C LEU A 67 4.14 -6.60 -10.22
N ASP A 68 3.89 -7.20 -11.39
CA ASP A 68 2.54 -7.38 -11.91
C ASP A 68 1.74 -8.33 -11.02
N ALA A 69 2.36 -9.42 -10.54
CA ALA A 69 1.72 -10.35 -9.63
C ALA A 69 1.33 -9.68 -8.29
N ILE A 70 2.20 -8.84 -7.71
CA ILE A 70 1.89 -8.07 -6.49
C ILE A 70 0.71 -7.14 -6.73
N SER A 71 0.72 -6.42 -7.85
CA SER A 71 -0.37 -5.50 -8.22
C SER A 71 -1.70 -6.23 -8.33
N GLN A 72 -1.73 -7.37 -9.01
CA GLN A 72 -2.93 -8.19 -9.15
C GLN A 72 -3.38 -8.79 -7.81
N ARG A 73 -2.45 -9.31 -7.01
CA ARG A 73 -2.73 -9.93 -5.71
C ARG A 73 -3.36 -8.95 -4.71
N LEU A 74 -2.96 -7.69 -4.78
CA LEU A 74 -3.46 -6.59 -3.94
C LEU A 74 -4.58 -5.80 -4.61
N THR A 75 -5.13 -6.24 -5.74
CA THR A 75 -6.31 -5.65 -6.35
C THR A 75 -7.51 -6.56 -6.16
N VAL A 76 -8.46 -6.16 -5.31
CA VAL A 76 -9.67 -6.92 -5.05
C VAL A 76 -10.75 -6.51 -6.04
N LYS A 77 -11.21 -7.47 -6.85
CA LYS A 77 -12.35 -7.27 -7.75
C LYS A 77 -13.63 -7.74 -7.07
N SER A 78 -14.52 -6.82 -6.76
CA SER A 78 -15.86 -7.13 -6.23
C SER A 78 -16.89 -7.04 -7.35
N ARG A 79 -17.71 -8.08 -7.51
CA ARG A 79 -18.80 -8.10 -8.49
C ARG A 79 -20.12 -7.81 -7.78
N THR A 80 -20.71 -6.66 -8.09
CA THR A 80 -22.02 -6.25 -7.57
C THR A 80 -23.07 -6.28 -8.68
N LYS A 81 -24.36 -6.24 -8.32
CA LYS A 81 -25.46 -6.11 -9.31
C LYS A 81 -25.34 -4.85 -10.19
N ALA A 82 -24.59 -3.85 -9.75
CA ALA A 82 -24.36 -2.58 -10.47
C ALA A 82 -23.08 -2.59 -11.34
N GLY A 83 -22.28 -3.66 -11.31
CA GLY A 83 -21.02 -3.77 -12.07
C GLY A 83 -19.86 -4.35 -11.26
N THR A 84 -18.71 -4.49 -11.92
CA THR A 84 -17.43 -4.88 -11.29
C THR A 84 -16.74 -3.64 -10.75
N HIS A 85 -16.46 -3.62 -9.44
CA HIS A 85 -15.68 -2.58 -8.77
C HIS A 85 -14.31 -3.14 -8.41
N GLU A 86 -13.25 -2.43 -8.77
CA GLU A 86 -11.88 -2.79 -8.40
C GLU A 86 -11.45 -1.90 -7.23
N HIS A 87 -11.06 -2.52 -6.12
CA HIS A 87 -10.51 -1.84 -4.94
C HIS A 87 -9.05 -2.23 -4.79
N SER A 88 -8.15 -1.25 -4.92
CA SER A 88 -6.72 -1.45 -4.70
C SER A 88 -6.37 -1.43 -3.22
N LEU A 89 -5.67 -2.46 -2.77
CA LEU A 89 -5.07 -2.59 -1.44
C LEU A 89 -3.55 -2.33 -1.50
N LEU A 90 -3.07 -1.63 -2.53
CA LEU A 90 -1.65 -1.26 -2.70
C LEU A 90 -1.19 -0.18 -1.70
N TYR A 91 -1.59 -0.29 -0.45
CA TYR A 91 -1.06 0.51 0.64
C TYR A 91 0.33 0.00 1.05
N PRO A 92 1.25 0.89 1.44
CA PRO A 92 2.61 0.54 1.85
C PRO A 92 2.70 -0.64 2.81
N LEU A 93 1.82 -0.70 3.83
CA LEU A 93 1.82 -1.80 4.80
C LEU A 93 1.49 -3.16 4.16
N ALA A 94 0.45 -3.22 3.32
CA ALA A 94 0.03 -4.46 2.67
C ALA A 94 1.10 -4.96 1.70
N VAL A 95 1.67 -4.06 0.89
CA VAL A 95 2.79 -4.35 -0.01
C VAL A 95 3.99 -4.88 0.79
N ASN A 96 4.33 -4.23 1.91
CA ASN A 96 5.47 -4.62 2.73
C ASN A 96 5.32 -6.02 3.32
N ASN A 97 4.13 -6.33 3.83
CA ASN A 97 3.84 -7.64 4.42
C ASN A 97 3.88 -8.74 3.36
N LEU A 98 3.29 -8.50 2.19
CA LEU A 98 3.30 -9.46 1.08
C LEU A 98 4.72 -9.73 0.59
N VAL A 99 5.53 -8.69 0.35
CA VAL A 99 6.91 -8.84 -0.13
C VAL A 99 7.78 -9.54 0.92
N ALA A 100 7.64 -9.22 2.20
CA ALA A 100 8.39 -9.90 3.25
C ALA A 100 8.03 -11.39 3.33
N HIS A 101 6.75 -11.73 3.22
CA HIS A 101 6.29 -13.12 3.16
C HIS A 101 6.85 -13.83 1.92
N ALA A 102 6.76 -13.20 0.75
CA ALA A 102 7.27 -13.74 -0.50
C ALA A 102 8.78 -14.02 -0.44
N MET A 103 9.58 -13.08 0.10
CA MET A 103 11.02 -13.26 0.26
C MET A 103 11.36 -14.47 1.14
N ASN A 104 10.62 -14.67 2.24
CA ASN A 104 10.83 -15.83 3.10
C ASN A 104 10.46 -17.14 2.38
N GLU A 105 9.36 -17.13 1.64
CA GLU A 105 8.89 -18.30 0.87
C GLU A 105 9.87 -18.66 -0.25
N THR A 106 10.42 -17.66 -0.96
CA THR A 106 11.47 -17.84 -1.97
C THR A 106 12.67 -18.60 -1.41
N VAL A 107 13.17 -18.18 -0.24
CA VAL A 107 14.32 -18.83 0.41
C VAL A 107 13.95 -20.23 0.89
N TYR A 108 12.74 -20.42 1.42
CA TYR A 108 12.26 -21.73 1.88
C TYR A 108 12.18 -22.75 0.73
N LEU A 109 11.76 -22.31 -0.45
CA LEU A 109 11.67 -23.13 -1.66
C LEU A 109 13.02 -23.29 -2.39
N GLY A 110 14.08 -22.60 -1.95
CA GLY A 110 15.42 -22.68 -2.52
C GLY A 110 15.61 -21.89 -3.82
N PHE A 111 14.77 -20.88 -4.07
CA PHE A 111 14.94 -19.96 -5.20
C PHE A 111 15.79 -18.75 -4.80
N ASP A 112 16.41 -18.09 -5.79
CA ASP A 112 17.26 -16.92 -5.56
C ASP A 112 16.49 -15.58 -5.59
N LYS A 113 15.35 -15.54 -6.30
CA LYS A 113 14.54 -14.33 -6.49
C LYS A 113 13.05 -14.62 -6.35
N VAL A 114 12.33 -13.63 -5.85
CA VAL A 114 10.87 -13.61 -5.83
C VAL A 114 10.38 -13.43 -7.27
N ASP A 115 9.64 -14.42 -7.77
CA ASP A 115 8.96 -14.35 -9.05
C ASP A 115 7.44 -14.20 -8.88
N GLY A 116 6.74 -14.02 -10.00
CA GLY A 116 5.30 -13.89 -10.03
C GLY A 116 4.56 -15.15 -9.59
N ASP A 117 5.18 -16.33 -9.64
CA ASP A 117 4.53 -17.58 -9.24
C ASP A 117 4.61 -17.79 -7.72
N ILE A 118 5.71 -17.36 -7.09
CA ILE A 118 5.83 -17.26 -5.63
C ILE A 118 4.82 -16.27 -5.05
N ILE A 119 4.57 -15.15 -5.74
CA ILE A 119 3.53 -14.21 -5.29
C ILE A 119 2.11 -14.80 -5.41
N LYS A 120 1.87 -15.66 -6.39
CA LYS A 120 0.56 -16.31 -6.58
C LYS A 120 0.35 -17.49 -5.62
N SER A 121 1.42 -18.11 -5.12
CA SER A 121 1.32 -19.26 -4.21
C SER A 121 0.94 -18.87 -2.78
N ILE A 122 1.04 -17.59 -2.43
CA ILE A 122 0.76 -17.02 -1.09
C ILE A 122 -0.50 -16.14 -1.11
#